data_AF-A0A383C816-F1
#
_entry.id   AF-A0A383C816-F1
#
_cell.length_a   1.000
_cell.length_b   1.000
_cell.length_c   1.000
_cell.angle_alpha   90.00
_cell.angle_beta   90.00
_cell.angle_gamma   90.00
#
_symmetry.space_group_name_H-M   'P 1'
#
loop_
_entity.id
_entity.type
_entity.pdbx_description
1 polymer ?
#
loop_
_entity_poly.entity_id
_entity_poly.type
_entity_poly.pdbx_seq_one_letter_code
_entity_poly.pdbx_strand_id
1 'polypeptide(L)'
;MRVPTQRLFFVASLVLLAGPVSSQEADPTGPNPYDIISGWPQSFAGEGFAWGGNSGVYAESPDRIIVLQRGETRLPDPMPDGFEGFVGSIGINALSGRGRTWQNCIYVVDGDGNILEVWDQWDYLFAGTEGPGPHRIRVSPYDPERRIWVIHET
;
A
#
# COMPACT_ATOMS: atom_id res chain seq x y z
N MET A 1 -28.73 -60.41 28.59
CA MET A 1 -27.65 -59.39 28.58
C MET A 1 -27.49 -58.90 27.15
N ARG A 2 -27.78 -57.62 26.91
CA ARG A 2 -27.68 -56.97 25.58
C ARG A 2 -26.29 -56.35 25.46
N VAL A 3 -25.59 -56.62 24.37
CA VAL A 3 -24.31 -55.96 24.03
C VAL A 3 -24.64 -54.71 23.22
N PRO A 4 -24.17 -53.50 23.58
CA PRO A 4 -24.49 -52.30 22.82
C PRO A 4 -23.50 -52.11 21.66
N THR A 5 -24.07 -52.05 20.46
CA THR A 5 -23.53 -51.40 19.26
C THR A 5 -23.51 -49.88 19.44
N GLN A 6 -22.37 -49.24 19.19
CA GLN A 6 -22.20 -48.17 18.19
C GLN A 6 -20.83 -47.52 18.37
N ARG A 7 -19.88 -47.96 17.55
CA ARG A 7 -18.78 -47.12 17.11
C ARG A 7 -19.33 -46.15 16.05
N LEU A 8 -18.64 -45.02 15.90
CA LEU A 8 -18.57 -44.19 14.69
C LEU A 8 -19.54 -43.00 14.56
N PHE A 9 -19.40 -41.96 15.39
CA PHE A 9 -19.93 -40.61 15.07
C PHE A 9 -19.04 -39.43 15.52
N PHE A 10 -17.73 -39.62 15.69
CA PHE A 10 -16.84 -38.54 16.17
C PHE A 10 -15.62 -38.23 15.30
N VAL A 11 -15.62 -38.67 14.03
CA VAL A 11 -14.46 -38.44 13.13
C VAL A 11 -14.78 -37.45 12.00
N ALA A 12 -16.05 -37.20 11.67
CA ALA A 12 -16.41 -36.31 10.55
C ALA A 12 -16.23 -34.80 10.86
N SER A 13 -16.37 -34.37 12.12
CA SER A 13 -16.37 -32.94 12.47
C SER A 13 -14.97 -32.32 12.54
N LEU A 14 -13.92 -33.11 12.81
CA LEU A 14 -12.55 -32.58 12.88
C LEU A 14 -11.96 -32.29 11.50
N VAL A 15 -12.40 -33.03 10.47
CA VAL A 15 -11.91 -32.87 9.09
C VAL A 15 -12.46 -31.58 8.44
N LEU A 16 -13.66 -31.14 8.84
CA LEU A 16 -14.28 -29.92 8.31
C LEU A 16 -13.67 -28.61 8.84
N LEU A 17 -12.90 -28.65 9.93
CA LEU A 17 -12.21 -27.47 10.49
C LEU A 17 -10.74 -27.38 10.06
N ALA A 18 -10.14 -28.46 9.57
CA ALA A 18 -8.73 -28.47 9.13
C ALA A 18 -8.52 -27.91 7.72
N GLY A 19 -9.51 -28.10 6.83
CA GLY A 19 -9.48 -27.57 5.45
C GLY A 19 -9.25 -26.06 5.36
N PRO A 20 -9.98 -25.20 6.10
CA PRO A 20 -9.75 -23.76 6.05
C PRO A 20 -8.41 -23.32 6.65
N VAL A 21 -7.81 -24.09 7.59
CA VAL A 21 -6.49 -23.76 8.18
C VAL A 21 -5.36 -24.02 7.19
N SER A 22 -5.41 -25.13 6.43
CA SER A 22 -4.39 -25.45 5.42
C SER A 22 -4.41 -24.53 4.20
N SER A 23 -5.52 -23.80 3.98
CA SER A 23 -5.67 -22.82 2.90
C SER A 23 -5.30 -21.39 3.33
N GLN A 24 -4.87 -21.18 4.58
CA GLN A 24 -4.49 -19.88 5.13
C GLN A 24 -2.99 -19.59 5.06
N GLU A 25 -2.15 -20.59 4.76
CA GLU A 25 -0.73 -20.37 4.52
C GLU A 25 -0.54 -19.78 3.12
N ALA A 26 -0.52 -18.45 3.04
CA ALA A 26 -0.09 -17.69 1.88
C ALA A 26 1.44 -17.69 1.76
N ASP A 27 2.07 -18.83 1.99
CA ASP A 27 3.49 -18.97 1.71
C ASP A 27 3.72 -18.75 0.21
N PRO A 28 4.84 -18.12 -0.19
CA PRO A 28 5.11 -17.82 -1.59
C PRO A 28 4.97 -19.09 -2.41
N THR A 29 4.10 -19.07 -3.42
CA THR A 29 3.73 -20.23 -4.24
C THR A 29 4.82 -20.60 -5.26
N GLY A 30 6.09 -20.39 -4.90
CA GLY A 30 7.28 -20.48 -5.74
C GLY A 30 8.29 -19.37 -5.46
N PRO A 31 9.47 -19.42 -6.12
CA PRO A 31 10.43 -18.32 -6.06
C PRO A 31 9.82 -17.02 -6.58
N ASN A 32 10.09 -15.90 -5.91
CA ASN A 32 9.65 -14.58 -6.38
C ASN A 32 10.28 -14.31 -7.77
N PRO A 33 9.48 -14.05 -8.81
CA PRO A 33 10.01 -13.80 -10.16
C PRO A 33 10.67 -12.43 -10.31
N TYR A 34 10.66 -11.58 -9.27
CA TYR A 34 11.19 -10.21 -9.30
C TYR A 34 12.28 -9.99 -8.26
N ASP A 35 13.27 -9.18 -8.62
CA ASP A 35 14.26 -8.63 -7.69
C ASP A 35 13.63 -7.48 -6.89
N ILE A 36 13.64 -7.59 -5.57
CA ILE A 36 13.12 -6.54 -4.69
C ILE A 36 14.22 -5.51 -4.44
N ILE A 37 14.00 -4.29 -4.92
CA ILE A 37 14.87 -3.15 -4.64
C ILE A 37 14.40 -2.50 -3.32
N SER A 38 15.17 -2.71 -2.25
CA SER A 38 14.87 -2.11 -0.95
C SER A 38 15.07 -0.59 -0.99
N GLY A 39 14.18 0.15 -0.33
CA GLY A 39 14.27 1.61 -0.27
C GLY A 39 13.97 2.31 -1.59
N TRP A 40 13.24 1.66 -2.50
CA TRP A 40 12.72 2.27 -3.72
C TRP A 40 11.27 2.74 -3.51
N PRO A 41 10.88 3.95 -3.95
CA PRO A 41 11.76 5.03 -4.44
C PRO A 41 12.57 5.68 -3.29
N GLN A 42 13.46 6.63 -3.61
CA GLN A 42 14.18 7.41 -2.60
C GLN A 42 13.25 8.35 -1.84
N SER A 43 13.38 8.39 -0.50
CA SER A 43 12.59 9.30 0.35
C SER A 43 12.85 10.78 0.02
N PHE A 44 11.77 11.55 -0.12
CA PHE A 44 11.80 13.02 -0.24
C PHE A 44 10.91 13.72 0.79
N ALA A 45 10.32 12.98 1.73
CA ALA A 45 9.49 13.55 2.77
C ALA A 45 10.27 14.58 3.59
N GLY A 46 9.62 15.69 3.95
CA GLY A 46 10.22 16.73 4.77
C GLY A 46 10.53 16.26 6.19
N GLU A 47 11.32 17.03 6.92
CA GLU A 47 11.60 16.76 8.33
C GLU A 47 10.30 16.63 9.15
N GLY A 48 10.20 15.57 9.96
CA GLY A 48 9.00 15.28 10.75
C GLY A 48 7.88 14.58 9.97
N PHE A 49 8.12 14.17 8.72
CA PHE A 49 7.18 13.43 7.89
C PHE A 49 7.77 12.14 7.35
N ALA A 50 6.88 11.18 7.09
CA ALA A 50 7.17 10.00 6.30
C ALA A 50 6.11 9.85 5.22
N TRP A 51 6.41 9.08 4.18
CA TRP A 51 5.46 8.82 3.11
C TRP A 51 4.17 8.17 3.60
N GLY A 52 3.10 8.49 2.89
CA GLY A 52 1.83 7.80 3.06
C GLY A 52 1.81 6.48 2.31
N GLY A 53 0.64 5.84 2.34
CA GLY A 53 0.42 4.62 1.55
C GLY A 53 0.40 4.95 0.06
N ASN A 54 1.28 4.33 -0.71
CA ASN A 54 1.22 4.35 -2.18
C ASN A 54 -0.06 3.64 -2.64
N SER A 55 -0.94 4.35 -3.35
CA SER A 55 -2.26 3.87 -3.77
C SER A 55 -2.35 3.60 -5.26
N GLY A 56 -1.47 4.20 -6.07
CA GLY A 56 -1.45 4.00 -7.52
C GLY A 56 -0.07 4.21 -8.11
N VAL A 57 0.20 3.51 -9.20
CA VAL A 57 1.40 3.66 -10.01
C VAL A 57 1.04 3.58 -11.49
N TYR A 58 1.62 4.46 -12.30
CA TYR A 58 1.59 4.40 -13.75
C TYR A 58 3.02 4.54 -14.28
N ALA A 59 3.59 3.43 -14.74
CA ALA A 59 4.89 3.42 -15.40
C ALA A 59 4.72 3.72 -16.89
N GLU A 60 5.03 4.95 -17.30
CA GLU A 60 4.96 5.35 -18.71
C GLU A 60 6.19 4.88 -19.49
N SER A 61 7.36 5.01 -18.87
CA SER A 61 8.67 4.56 -19.36
C SER A 61 9.62 4.36 -18.17
N PRO A 62 10.83 3.80 -18.38
CA PRO A 62 11.85 3.74 -17.34
C PRO A 62 12.22 5.11 -16.76
N ASP A 63 12.04 6.20 -17.50
CA ASP A 63 12.40 7.56 -17.07
C ASP A 63 11.20 8.36 -16.55
N ARG A 64 10.01 7.75 -16.47
CA ARG A 64 8.78 8.43 -16.06
C ARG A 64 7.77 7.47 -15.46
N ILE A 65 7.84 7.32 -14.14
CA ILE A 65 6.91 6.53 -13.34
C ILE A 65 6.15 7.49 -12.43
N ILE A 66 4.84 7.58 -12.62
CA ILE A 66 3.98 8.47 -11.84
C ILE A 66 3.40 7.68 -10.68
N VAL A 67 3.65 8.13 -9.46
CA VAL A 67 3.18 7.51 -8.23
C VAL A 67 2.16 8.40 -7.56
N LEU A 68 1.10 7.75 -7.08
CA LEU A 68 0.03 8.34 -6.30
C LEU A 68 0.16 7.82 -4.87
N GLN A 69 0.33 8.71 -3.91
CA GLN A 69 0.33 8.38 -2.48
C GLN A 69 -0.82 9.08 -1.76
N ARG A 70 -1.22 8.53 -0.61
CA ARG A 70 -2.25 9.08 0.27
C ARG A 70 -1.68 10.21 1.16
N GLY A 71 -1.10 11.21 0.51
CA GLY A 71 -0.34 12.27 1.16
C GLY A 71 0.86 11.72 1.96
N GLU A 72 1.35 12.53 2.89
CA GLU A 72 2.39 12.12 3.85
C GLU A 72 1.78 11.93 5.25
N THR A 73 2.56 11.37 6.16
CA THR A 73 2.17 11.18 7.56
C THR A 73 3.13 11.91 8.46
N ARG A 74 2.60 12.81 9.30
CA ARG A 74 3.34 13.46 10.37
C ARG A 74 3.81 12.41 11.37
N LEU A 75 5.11 12.41 11.63
CA LEU A 75 5.74 11.50 12.57
C LEU A 75 5.51 11.96 14.01
N PRO A 76 5.46 11.03 14.98
CA PRO A 76 5.44 11.38 16.39
C PRO A 76 6.74 12.10 16.81
N ASP A 77 6.62 13.00 17.78
CA ASP A 77 7.75 13.65 18.45
C ASP A 77 7.58 13.49 19.97
N PRO A 78 8.46 12.75 20.66
CA PRO A 78 9.68 12.12 20.15
C PRO A 78 9.39 10.91 19.23
N MET A 79 10.33 10.65 18.31
CA MET A 79 10.27 9.47 17.43
C MET A 79 10.38 8.18 18.24
N PRO A 80 9.49 7.20 18.05
CA PRO A 80 9.64 5.88 18.64
C PRO A 80 10.88 5.15 18.10
N ASP A 81 11.47 4.26 18.91
CA ASP A 81 12.52 3.35 18.45
C ASP A 81 12.01 2.45 17.30
N GLY A 82 12.91 2.04 16.41
CA GLY A 82 12.58 1.11 15.31
C GLY A 82 11.94 1.75 14.09
N PHE A 83 12.04 3.08 13.92
CA PHE A 83 11.62 3.74 12.69
C PHE A 83 12.55 3.40 11.53
N GLU A 84 12.00 2.76 10.49
CA GLU A 84 12.75 2.30 9.30
C GLU A 84 12.53 3.20 8.07
N GLY A 85 11.98 4.41 8.24
CA GLY A 85 11.71 5.36 7.14
C GLY A 85 10.26 5.36 6.63
N PHE A 86 9.40 4.45 7.12
CA PHE A 86 7.97 4.41 6.81
C PHE A 86 7.14 4.16 8.07
N VAL A 87 5.94 4.73 8.15
CA VAL A 87 5.13 4.76 9.38
C VAL A 87 4.65 3.38 9.87
N GLY A 88 4.59 2.40 8.97
CA GLY A 88 4.27 1.01 9.31
C GLY A 88 5.29 0.37 10.26
N SER A 89 6.57 0.75 10.17
CA SER A 89 7.64 0.25 11.06
C SER A 89 7.41 0.58 12.54
N ILE A 90 6.69 1.67 12.81
CA ILE A 90 6.32 2.13 14.15
C ILE A 90 4.83 1.88 14.46
N GLY A 91 4.19 0.94 13.76
CA GLY A 91 2.82 0.52 14.02
C GLY A 91 1.73 1.52 13.63
N ILE A 92 2.06 2.56 12.86
CA ILE A 92 1.08 3.51 12.35
C ILE A 92 0.56 3.03 11.00
N ASN A 93 -0.76 2.88 10.91
CA ASN A 93 -1.43 2.52 9.67
C ASN A 93 -1.55 3.75 8.75
N ALA A 94 -0.82 3.75 7.64
CA ALA A 94 -0.86 4.85 6.65
C ALA A 94 -2.22 5.01 5.93
N LEU A 95 -3.12 4.03 6.03
CA LEU A 95 -4.46 4.07 5.44
C LEU A 95 -5.50 4.68 6.38
N SER A 96 -5.31 4.60 7.70
CA SER A 96 -6.30 5.07 8.68
C SER A 96 -6.32 6.59 8.84
N GLY A 97 -5.42 7.31 8.18
CA GLY A 97 -5.38 8.77 8.18
C GLY A 97 -4.79 9.39 9.46
N ARG A 98 -4.35 8.61 10.45
CA ARG A 98 -3.71 9.14 11.67
C ARG A 98 -2.44 9.92 11.29
N GLY A 99 -2.42 11.22 11.58
CA GLY A 99 -1.28 12.09 11.27
C GLY A 99 -1.13 12.42 9.79
N ARG A 100 -2.08 12.01 8.93
CA ARG A 100 -2.01 12.26 7.49
C ARG A 100 -2.11 13.75 7.18
N THR A 101 -1.28 14.18 6.23
CA THR A 101 -1.32 15.49 5.59
C THR A 101 -1.48 15.29 4.09
N TRP A 102 -2.43 16.00 3.48
CA TRP A 102 -2.62 16.02 2.03
C TRP A 102 -1.53 16.87 1.38
N GLN A 103 -0.30 16.37 1.38
CA GLN A 103 0.85 16.99 0.72
C GLN A 103 1.58 15.93 -0.10
N ASN A 104 2.20 16.35 -1.20
CA ASN A 104 3.01 15.53 -2.08
C ASN A 104 2.25 14.29 -2.61
N CYS A 105 0.95 14.41 -2.87
CA CYS A 105 0.10 13.27 -3.19
C CYS A 105 0.44 12.61 -4.53
N ILE A 106 1.06 13.36 -5.45
CA ILE A 106 1.49 12.88 -6.77
C ILE A 106 2.95 13.26 -6.97
N TYR A 107 3.78 12.29 -7.34
CA TYR A 107 5.19 12.51 -7.66
C TYR A 107 5.62 11.61 -8.82
N VAL A 108 6.72 11.98 -9.47
CA VAL A 108 7.29 11.28 -10.62
C VAL A 108 8.69 10.81 -10.27
N VAL A 109 9.00 9.56 -10.58
CA VAL A 109 10.32 8.94 -10.39
C VAL A 109 10.84 8.31 -11.67
N ASP A 110 12.16 8.13 -11.74
CA ASP A 110 12.78 7.23 -12.73
C ASP A 110 12.85 5.78 -12.21
N GLY A 111 13.37 4.89 -13.04
CA GLY A 111 13.53 3.46 -12.74
C GLY A 111 14.51 3.18 -11.59
N ASP A 112 15.45 4.08 -11.35
CA ASP A 112 16.39 4.01 -10.22
C ASP A 112 15.78 4.55 -8.92
N GLY A 113 14.58 5.14 -8.99
CA GLY A 113 13.84 5.66 -7.86
C GLY A 113 14.24 7.07 -7.45
N ASN A 114 14.93 7.81 -8.31
CA ASN A 114 15.20 9.23 -8.09
C ASN A 114 13.92 10.03 -8.31
N ILE A 115 13.67 11.03 -7.46
CA ILE A 115 12.52 11.90 -7.60
C ILE A 115 12.80 12.93 -8.69
N LEU A 116 11.95 12.95 -9.72
CA LEU A 116 12.04 13.89 -10.84
C LEU A 116 11.15 15.11 -10.63
N GLU A 117 9.92 14.87 -10.16
CA GLU A 117 8.92 15.91 -9.98
C GLU A 117 8.02 15.58 -8.77
N VAL A 118 7.53 16.62 -8.10
CA VAL A 118 6.46 16.54 -7.12
C VAL A 118 5.37 17.52 -7.57
N TRP A 119 4.14 17.06 -7.71
CA TRP A 119 3.03 17.88 -8.20
C TRP A 119 2.16 18.39 -7.05
N ASP A 120 2.80 19.13 -6.13
CA ASP A 120 2.18 19.67 -4.91
C ASP A 120 1.09 20.72 -5.21
N GLN A 121 1.15 21.37 -6.37
CA GLN A 121 0.16 22.35 -6.80
C GLN A 121 -1.26 21.76 -6.89
N TRP A 122 -1.41 20.44 -6.91
CA TRP A 122 -2.70 19.74 -6.98
C TRP A 122 -3.16 19.14 -5.65
N ASP A 123 -2.37 19.24 -4.58
CA ASP A 123 -2.70 18.63 -3.29
C ASP A 123 -4.03 19.12 -2.70
N TYR A 124 -4.41 20.37 -3.02
CA TYR A 124 -5.68 20.96 -2.61
C TYR A 124 -6.91 20.18 -3.13
N LEU A 125 -6.75 19.37 -4.18
CA LEU A 125 -7.82 18.52 -4.70
C LEU A 125 -8.18 17.38 -3.74
N PHE A 126 -7.30 17.02 -2.81
CA PHE A 126 -7.51 15.95 -1.83
C PHE A 126 -7.74 16.46 -0.40
N ALA A 127 -7.51 17.75 -0.19
CA ALA A 127 -7.61 18.39 1.11
C ALA A 127 -9.01 18.26 1.73
N GLY A 128 -9.07 18.04 3.04
CA GLY A 128 -10.32 17.97 3.80
C GLY A 128 -11.11 16.66 3.66
N THR A 129 -10.54 15.63 3.02
CA THR A 129 -11.20 14.33 2.87
C THR A 129 -10.88 13.42 4.06
N GLU A 130 -11.88 12.70 4.56
CA GLU A 130 -11.71 11.69 5.64
C GLU A 130 -10.91 10.49 5.13
N GLY A 131 -10.91 10.28 3.81
CA GLY A 131 -10.06 9.35 3.10
C GLY A 131 -10.78 8.08 2.65
N PRO A 132 -10.04 7.13 2.03
CA PRO A 132 -8.59 6.98 2.10
C PRO A 132 -7.82 7.85 1.10
N GLY A 133 -8.48 8.71 0.31
CA GLY A 133 -7.82 9.70 -0.55
C GLY A 133 -7.68 9.27 -2.00
N PRO A 134 -6.74 9.86 -2.76
CA PRO A 134 -6.48 9.42 -4.13
C PRO A 134 -6.10 7.94 -4.13
N HIS A 135 -6.78 7.15 -4.96
CA HIS A 135 -6.71 5.68 -4.93
C HIS A 135 -6.20 5.08 -6.24
N ARG A 136 -6.26 5.80 -7.36
CA ARG A 136 -5.85 5.24 -8.65
C ARG A 136 -5.47 6.34 -9.63
N ILE A 137 -4.42 6.07 -10.39
CA ILE A 137 -4.00 6.88 -11.54
C ILE A 137 -4.20 6.07 -12.83
N ARG A 138 -4.70 6.71 -13.88
CA ARG A 138 -4.91 6.08 -15.19
C ARG A 138 -4.53 7.03 -16.32
N VAL A 139 -3.94 6.46 -17.35
CA VAL A 139 -3.68 7.12 -18.63
C VAL A 139 -4.16 6.18 -19.73
N SER A 140 -4.87 6.71 -20.72
CA SER A 140 -5.28 5.93 -21.89
C SER A 140 -4.10 5.80 -22.85
N PRO A 141 -3.77 4.58 -23.34
CA PRO A 141 -2.74 4.42 -24.36
C PRO A 141 -3.15 5.01 -25.73
N TYR A 142 -4.44 5.31 -25.90
CA TYR A 142 -5.00 5.87 -27.14
C TYR A 142 -5.23 7.39 -27.07
N ASP A 143 -4.99 8.02 -25.92
CA ASP A 143 -5.09 9.48 -25.81
C ASP A 143 -3.75 10.11 -26.23
N PRO A 144 -3.69 10.81 -27.38
CA PRO A 144 -2.43 11.40 -27.86
C PRO A 144 -1.89 12.48 -26.92
N GLU A 145 -2.77 13.11 -26.13
CA GLU A 145 -2.39 14.10 -25.12
C GLU A 145 -1.92 13.48 -23.80
N ARG A 146 -2.01 12.15 -23.65
CA ARG A 146 -1.61 11.40 -22.44
C ARG A 146 -2.20 11.98 -21.14
N ARG A 147 -3.49 12.36 -21.16
CA ARG A 147 -4.13 12.93 -19.97
C ARG A 147 -4.18 11.92 -18.83
N ILE A 148 -3.97 12.46 -17.64
CA ILE A 148 -3.91 11.71 -16.40
C ILE A 148 -5.25 11.83 -15.68
N TRP A 149 -5.82 10.68 -15.35
CA TRP A 149 -7.07 10.56 -14.61
C TRP A 149 -6.75 10.05 -13.21
N VAL A 150 -7.07 10.84 -12.20
CA VAL A 150 -6.94 10.48 -10.79
C VAL A 150 -8.33 10.16 -10.24
N ILE A 151 -8.48 8.98 -9.64
CA ILE A 151 -9.69 8.55 -8.95
C ILE A 151 -9.45 8.77 -7.46
N HIS A 152 -10.35 9.54 -6.85
CA HIS A 152 -10.32 9.89 -5.44
C HIS A 152 -11.48 9.21 -4.70
N GLU A 153 -11.19 8.65 -3.53
CA GLU A 153 -12.16 8.05 -2.62
C GLU A 153 -12.41 9.00 -1.44
N THR A 154 -13.69 9.36 -1.27
CA THR A 154 -14.21 10.28 -0.24
C THR A 154 -14.94 9.55 0.87
#